data_AF-A0A246AF15-F1
#
_entry.id   AF-A0A246AF15-F1
#
_cell.length_a   1.000
_cell.length_b   1.000
_cell.length_c   1.000
_cell.angle_alpha   90.00
_cell.angle_beta   90.00
_cell.angle_gamma   90.00
#
_symmetry.space_group_name_H-M   'P 1'
#
loop_
_entity.id
_entity.type
_entity.pdbx_description
1 polymer ?
#
loop_
_entity_poly.entity_id
_entity_poly.type
_entity_poly.pdbx_seq_one_letter_code
_entity_poly.pdbx_strand_id
1 'polypeptide(L)'
;MALGTKGSRLAIAVVPDFTIRMLNIKSSPVYTPDFRIGVAAYYRLNTDEVNYKYGTAGFMHHSNGQDVTPRPIVGTLSYKNWDFYTNYAYLRYNWGKIDHDDLATWTSINHQLEFKNQIFNYNPILKGDYGFSRISYNFSYRTYVYFKDLFTENDILLTAKNKGKLQETNSGYLNKERFRWNLDISYAVNKYDNYNFFATKRRLNAEASGFYSPFFMRQTAFSLAVGYYGEDPYNIYFKDRYAWVRAGIAVGFLKYTAKSKGYMSN
;
A
#
# COMPACT_ATOMS: atom_id res chain seq x y z
N MET A 1 2.78 11.92 7.85
CA MET A 1 1.80 12.93 8.32
C MET A 1 1.04 13.43 7.10
N ALA A 2 -0.29 13.53 7.15
CA ALA A 2 -1.10 14.09 6.06
C ALA A 2 -1.78 15.39 6.52
N LEU A 3 -1.74 16.41 5.68
CA LEU A 3 -2.29 17.74 5.89
C LEU A 3 -3.33 18.00 4.80
N GLY A 4 -4.56 18.30 5.21
CA GLY A 4 -5.66 18.61 4.31
C GLY A 4 -6.87 19.08 5.11
N THR A 5 -7.69 19.93 4.52
CA THR A 5 -8.94 20.39 5.13
C THR A 5 -10.13 19.73 4.43
N LYS A 6 -11.25 19.54 5.14
CA LYS A 6 -12.44 18.85 4.63
C LYS A 6 -12.96 19.43 3.30
N GLY A 7 -12.88 20.75 3.14
CA GLY A 7 -13.31 21.47 1.93
C GLY A 7 -12.25 21.57 0.83
N SER A 8 -10.98 21.25 1.11
CA SER A 8 -9.93 21.33 0.10
C SER A 8 -9.97 20.14 -0.86
N ARG A 9 -9.70 20.41 -2.14
CA ARG A 9 -9.41 19.36 -3.13
C ARG A 9 -7.98 18.86 -3.03
N LEU A 10 -7.08 19.63 -2.39
CA LEU A 10 -5.67 19.31 -2.21
C LEU A 10 -5.41 18.80 -0.79
N ALA A 11 -4.68 17.69 -0.69
CA ALA A 11 -4.05 17.22 0.53
C ALA A 11 -2.57 16.91 0.25
N ILE A 12 -1.70 17.07 1.23
CA ILE A 12 -0.27 16.79 1.11
C ILE A 12 0.13 15.85 2.24
N ALA A 13 0.98 14.86 1.95
CA ALA A 13 1.51 13.96 2.97
C ALA A 13 3.02 13.80 2.87
N VAL A 14 3.67 13.71 4.03
CA VAL A 14 4.99 13.11 4.17
C VAL A 14 4.81 11.60 4.25
N VAL A 15 5.52 10.88 3.38
CA VAL A 15 5.40 9.44 3.19
C VAL A 15 6.72 8.77 3.56
N PRO A 16 6.85 8.30 4.82
CA PRO A 16 7.93 7.40 5.20
C PRO A 16 7.57 5.96 4.86
N ASP A 17 8.52 5.20 4.35
CA ASP A 17 8.44 3.77 4.08
C ASP A 17 9.81 3.16 4.33
N PHE A 18 9.87 1.98 4.93
CA PHE A 18 11.12 1.27 5.12
C PHE A 18 10.89 -0.24 5.09
N THR A 19 11.85 -0.95 4.50
CA THR A 19 11.86 -2.40 4.44
C THR A 19 13.14 -2.91 5.10
N ILE A 20 12.99 -3.80 6.07
CA ILE A 20 14.12 -4.51 6.68
C ILE A 20 14.01 -6.00 6.36
N ARG A 21 15.15 -6.60 6.00
CA ARG A 21 15.26 -8.04 5.79
C ARG A 21 16.22 -8.61 6.82
N MET A 22 15.69 -9.45 7.71
CA MET A 22 16.50 -10.22 8.63
C MET A 22 16.95 -11.51 7.94
N LEU A 23 18.25 -11.80 8.01
CA LEU A 23 18.80 -13.02 7.46
C LEU A 23 18.73 -14.17 8.46
N ASN A 24 18.49 -15.38 7.96
CA ASN A 24 18.51 -16.58 8.77
C ASN A 24 19.94 -17.09 9.00
N ILE A 25 20.77 -16.28 9.67
CA ILE A 25 22.13 -16.61 10.11
C ILE A 25 22.31 -16.19 11.57
N LYS A 26 23.47 -16.53 12.18
CA LYS A 26 23.74 -16.22 13.60
C LYS A 26 23.50 -14.73 13.91
N SER A 27 22.72 -14.49 14.95
CA SER A 27 22.26 -13.16 15.41
C SER A 27 21.28 -12.42 14.49
N SER A 28 20.75 -13.09 13.46
CA SER A 28 19.73 -12.59 12.52
C SER A 28 19.95 -11.15 12.05
N PRO A 29 21.12 -10.84 11.46
CA PRO A 29 21.48 -9.47 11.11
C PRO A 29 20.57 -8.94 9.99
N VAL A 30 20.43 -7.61 9.99
CA VAL A 30 19.83 -6.86 8.88
C VAL A 30 20.97 -6.33 8.02
N TYR A 31 21.00 -6.75 6.76
CA TYR A 31 21.89 -6.16 5.75
C TYR A 31 21.08 -5.23 4.84
N THR A 32 21.71 -4.13 4.42
CA THR A 32 21.19 -3.18 3.41
C THR A 32 19.68 -2.93 3.54
N PRO A 33 19.22 -2.26 4.62
CA PRO A 33 17.81 -1.88 4.75
C PRO A 33 17.39 -0.98 3.57
N ASP A 34 16.11 -0.93 3.24
CA ASP A 34 15.57 0.03 2.27
C ASP A 34 14.84 1.12 3.06
N PHE A 35 15.28 2.37 2.89
CA PHE A 35 14.66 3.56 3.44
C PHE A 35 14.13 4.43 2.31
N ARG A 36 12.84 4.73 2.38
CA ARG A 36 12.13 5.62 1.45
C ARG A 36 11.46 6.74 2.24
N ILE A 37 11.77 7.97 1.86
CA ILE A 37 11.12 9.15 2.43
C ILE A 37 10.77 10.14 1.33
N GLY A 38 9.56 10.65 1.39
CA GLY A 38 9.05 11.50 0.32
C GLY A 38 7.89 12.38 0.72
N VAL A 39 7.42 13.12 -0.27
CA VAL A 39 6.23 13.98 -0.18
C VAL A 39 5.29 13.61 -1.31
N ALA A 40 4.01 13.55 -1.02
CA ALA A 40 2.95 13.30 -1.99
C ALA A 40 1.85 14.36 -1.87
N ALA A 41 1.44 14.93 -3.00
CA ALA A 41 0.28 15.79 -3.12
C ALA A 41 -0.86 14.99 -3.79
N TYR A 42 -2.04 15.03 -3.18
CA TYR A 42 -3.26 14.37 -3.63
C TYR A 42 -4.26 15.43 -4.05
N TYR A 43 -4.78 15.33 -5.26
CA TYR A 43 -5.75 16.29 -5.80
C TYR A 43 -7.02 15.59 -6.25
N ARG A 44 -8.14 15.94 -5.61
CA ARG A 44 -9.48 15.42 -5.92
C ARG A 44 -9.96 15.96 -7.26
N LEU A 45 -10.28 15.08 -8.20
CA LEU A 45 -10.67 15.44 -9.57
C LEU A 45 -12.18 15.59 -9.73
N ASN A 46 -12.96 15.03 -8.81
CA ASN A 46 -14.41 15.19 -8.74
C ASN A 46 -14.89 15.35 -7.29
N THR A 47 -16.17 15.66 -7.11
CA THR A 47 -16.80 15.78 -5.78
C THR A 47 -17.60 14.54 -5.39
N ASP A 48 -17.79 13.60 -6.30
CA ASP A 48 -18.50 12.35 -6.05
C ASP A 48 -17.64 11.42 -5.20
N GLU A 49 -18.06 11.18 -3.95
CA GLU A 49 -17.37 10.32 -2.99
C GLU A 49 -17.65 8.82 -3.24
N VAL A 50 -18.75 8.50 -3.92
CA VAL A 50 -19.15 7.15 -4.31
C VAL A 50 -18.31 6.72 -5.51
N ASN A 51 -18.27 7.53 -6.57
CA ASN A 51 -17.46 7.30 -7.77
C ASN A 51 -16.23 8.21 -7.80
N TYR A 52 -15.33 8.04 -6.83
CA TYR A 52 -14.22 8.96 -6.62
C TYR A 52 -13.16 8.90 -7.74
N LYS A 53 -12.53 10.06 -7.99
CA LYS A 53 -11.37 10.21 -8.88
C LYS A 53 -10.38 11.19 -8.24
N TYR A 54 -9.10 10.85 -8.22
CA TYR A 54 -8.06 11.76 -7.77
C TYR A 54 -6.72 11.50 -8.43
N GLY A 55 -5.93 12.57 -8.57
CA GLY A 55 -4.54 12.50 -8.99
C GLY A 55 -3.60 12.50 -7.79
N THR A 56 -2.42 11.92 -7.94
CA THR A 56 -1.32 12.06 -6.99
C THR A 56 -0.05 12.44 -7.73
N ALA A 57 0.69 13.41 -7.21
CA ALA A 57 2.04 13.70 -7.63
C ALA A 57 2.95 13.56 -6.41
N GLY A 58 4.10 12.90 -6.55
CA GLY A 58 4.99 12.71 -5.42
C GLY A 58 6.45 12.59 -5.81
N PHE A 59 7.29 12.78 -4.81
CA PHE A 59 8.73 12.66 -4.85
C PHE A 59 9.17 11.72 -3.72
N MET A 60 10.15 10.87 -3.98
CA MET A 60 10.75 9.96 -3.01
C MET A 60 12.27 9.95 -3.15
N HIS A 61 12.94 10.10 -2.01
CA HIS A 61 14.32 9.66 -1.83
C HIS A 61 14.31 8.20 -1.38
N HIS A 62 15.12 7.37 -2.02
CA HIS A 62 15.30 5.96 -1.68
C HIS A 62 16.79 5.69 -1.46
N SER A 63 17.17 5.19 -0.29
CA SER A 63 18.55 4.80 0.02
C SER A 63 18.59 3.62 0.98
N ASN A 64 19.78 3.05 1.18
CA ASN A 64 19.99 1.99 2.16
C ASN A 64 20.80 2.41 3.39
N GLY A 65 21.13 3.71 3.49
CA GLY A 65 21.81 4.29 4.65
C GLY A 65 23.22 3.75 4.90
N GLN A 66 23.89 3.19 3.89
CA GLN A 66 25.26 2.68 4.03
C GLN A 66 26.28 3.69 3.53
N ASP A 67 27.34 3.93 4.33
CA ASP A 67 28.41 4.88 4.03
C ASP A 67 29.70 4.17 3.59
N VAL A 68 29.57 3.19 2.67
CA VAL A 68 30.71 2.38 2.20
C VAL A 68 30.97 2.65 0.74
N THR A 69 32.22 2.97 0.41
CA THR A 69 32.64 3.25 -0.96
C THR A 69 32.42 2.02 -1.84
N PRO A 70 31.76 2.15 -3.01
CA PRO A 70 31.56 1.03 -3.91
C PRO A 70 32.90 0.56 -4.46
N ARG A 71 33.39 -0.58 -3.99
CA ARG A 71 34.35 -1.38 -4.77
C ARG A 71 33.68 -2.69 -5.15
N PRO A 72 32.85 -2.71 -6.20
CA PRO A 72 32.63 -3.97 -6.88
C PRO A 72 34.00 -4.42 -7.42
N ILE A 73 34.47 -5.58 -6.98
CA ILE A 73 35.32 -6.38 -7.87
C ILE A 73 34.47 -6.56 -9.13
N VAL A 74 35.03 -6.18 -10.28
CA VAL A 74 34.35 -6.21 -11.58
C VAL A 74 33.61 -7.56 -11.71
N GLY A 75 32.28 -7.51 -11.84
CA GLY A 75 31.44 -8.69 -12.02
C GLY A 75 30.72 -9.24 -10.78
N THR A 76 30.99 -8.76 -9.56
CA THR A 76 30.26 -9.19 -8.35
C THR A 76 29.62 -8.02 -7.61
N LEU A 77 28.29 -8.00 -7.54
CA LEU A 77 27.55 -7.13 -6.61
C LEU A 77 27.75 -7.67 -5.18
N SER A 78 28.25 -6.85 -4.26
CA SER A 78 28.39 -7.21 -2.85
C SER A 78 27.12 -6.84 -2.09
N TYR A 79 26.27 -7.81 -1.79
CA TYR A 79 24.97 -7.62 -1.14
C TYR A 79 25.02 -7.26 0.36
N LYS A 80 26.22 -7.05 0.92
CA LYS A 80 26.42 -6.87 2.37
C LYS A 80 26.72 -5.41 2.75
N ASN A 81 27.57 -4.73 1.96
CA ASN A 81 28.23 -3.48 2.32
C ASN A 81 28.22 -2.44 1.18
N TRP A 82 27.21 -2.45 0.32
CA TRP A 82 27.18 -1.55 -0.83
C TRP A 82 26.18 -0.44 -0.64
N ASP A 83 26.63 0.80 -0.84
CA ASP A 83 25.76 1.96 -0.89
C ASP A 83 24.82 1.91 -2.11
N PHE A 84 23.53 2.14 -1.85
CA PHE A 84 22.50 2.24 -2.86
C PHE A 84 21.65 3.48 -2.57
N TYR A 85 21.48 4.32 -3.59
CA TYR A 85 20.54 5.44 -3.54
C TYR A 85 19.96 5.80 -4.92
N THR A 86 18.72 6.26 -4.91
CA THR A 86 18.01 6.78 -6.08
C THR A 86 16.93 7.78 -5.65
N ASN A 87 16.64 8.76 -6.50
CA ASN A 87 15.51 9.67 -6.31
C ASN A 87 14.56 9.53 -7.49
N TYR A 88 13.26 9.46 -7.18
CA TYR A 88 12.22 9.32 -8.20
C TYR A 88 11.01 10.20 -7.92
N ALA A 89 10.36 10.62 -8.99
CA ALA A 89 9.05 11.24 -8.96
C ALA A 89 8.02 10.29 -9.57
N TYR A 90 6.78 10.42 -9.15
CA TYR A 90 5.68 9.63 -9.67
C TYR A 90 4.41 10.47 -9.82
N LEU A 91 3.63 10.09 -10.81
CA LEU A 91 2.27 10.55 -11.04
C LEU A 91 1.35 9.33 -10.96
N ARG A 92 0.24 9.48 -10.25
CA ARG A 92 -0.81 8.47 -10.17
C ARG A 92 -2.15 9.06 -10.54
N TYR A 93 -2.96 8.26 -11.20
CA TYR A 93 -4.38 8.52 -11.36
C TYR A 93 -5.15 7.38 -10.72
N ASN A 94 -6.04 7.73 -9.80
CA ASN A 94 -6.86 6.79 -9.03
C ASN A 94 -8.32 7.02 -9.36
N TRP A 95 -9.06 5.94 -9.57
CA TRP A 95 -10.51 5.97 -9.72
C TRP A 95 -11.14 4.72 -9.13
N GLY A 96 -12.38 4.83 -8.70
CA GLY A 96 -13.05 3.69 -8.12
C GLY A 96 -14.51 3.96 -7.81
N LYS A 97 -15.15 2.94 -7.24
CA LYS A 97 -16.52 2.98 -6.79
C LYS A 97 -16.62 2.38 -5.40
N ILE A 98 -17.39 3.02 -4.52
CA ILE A 98 -17.86 2.45 -3.27
C ILE A 98 -19.34 2.14 -3.47
N ASP A 99 -19.76 0.91 -3.22
CA ASP A 99 -21.16 0.50 -3.37
C ASP A 99 -21.73 -0.04 -2.07
N HIS A 100 -23.02 0.15 -1.88
CA HIS A 100 -23.75 -0.35 -0.73
C HIS A 100 -24.87 -1.26 -1.20
N ASP A 101 -24.85 -2.50 -0.73
CA ASP A 101 -25.92 -3.47 -0.95
C ASP A 101 -26.89 -3.49 0.24
N ASP A 102 -28.15 -3.84 -0.03
CA ASP A 102 -29.27 -3.90 0.91
C ASP A 102 -29.00 -4.87 2.08
N LEU A 103 -28.10 -5.83 1.88
CA LEU A 103 -27.64 -6.81 2.88
C LEU A 103 -26.60 -6.26 3.88
N ALA A 104 -26.58 -4.95 4.13
CA ALA A 104 -25.61 -4.31 5.03
C ALA A 104 -24.14 -4.61 4.65
N THR A 105 -23.86 -4.85 3.37
CA THR A 105 -22.50 -5.11 2.86
C THR A 105 -22.04 -3.91 2.04
N TRP A 106 -20.80 -3.48 2.28
CA TRP A 106 -20.17 -2.41 1.51
C TRP A 106 -19.09 -3.03 0.63
N THR A 107 -19.02 -2.60 -0.62
CA THR A 107 -17.96 -3.01 -1.53
C THR A 107 -17.16 -1.79 -1.99
N SER A 108 -15.89 -1.98 -2.25
CA SER A 108 -15.05 -0.94 -2.83
C SER A 108 -14.19 -1.54 -3.92
N ILE A 109 -14.26 -0.92 -5.09
CA ILE A 109 -13.35 -1.16 -6.20
C ILE A 109 -12.46 0.08 -6.33
N ASN A 110 -11.16 -0.15 -6.43
CA ASN A 110 -10.16 0.87 -6.69
C ASN A 110 -9.27 0.41 -7.86
N HIS A 111 -8.97 1.37 -8.72
CA HIS A 111 -8.00 1.26 -9.77
C HIS A 111 -6.99 2.38 -9.62
N GLN A 112 -5.74 2.09 -9.92
CA GLN A 112 -4.66 3.06 -9.93
C GLN A 112 -3.76 2.79 -11.12
N LEU A 113 -3.48 3.85 -11.90
CA LEU A 113 -2.41 3.86 -12.89
C LEU A 113 -1.30 4.76 -12.36
N GLU A 114 -0.07 4.27 -12.34
CA GLU A 114 1.13 4.98 -11.93
C GLU A 114 2.11 5.07 -13.09
N PHE A 115 2.67 6.26 -13.29
CA PHE A 115 3.95 6.42 -13.96
C PHE A 115 4.97 6.95 -12.97
N LYS A 116 6.15 6.33 -12.95
CA LYS A 116 7.25 6.74 -12.10
C LYS A 116 8.50 6.85 -12.94
N ASN A 117 9.30 7.87 -12.65
CA ASN A 117 10.59 8.06 -13.29
C ASN A 117 11.63 8.57 -12.28
N GLN A 118 12.87 8.20 -12.54
CA GLN A 118 14.01 8.85 -11.94
C GLN A 118 14.08 10.32 -12.35
N ILE A 119 14.65 11.13 -11.46
CA ILE A 119 14.80 12.57 -11.67
C ILE A 119 16.27 12.99 -11.62
N PHE A 120 16.91 12.90 -10.45
CA PHE A 120 18.28 13.38 -10.24
C PHE A 120 19.03 12.52 -9.21
N ASN A 121 20.35 12.65 -9.21
CA ASN A 121 21.30 12.07 -8.26
C ASN A 121 21.00 10.63 -7.85
N TYR A 122 21.65 9.69 -8.52
CA TYR A 122 21.53 8.26 -8.26
C TYR A 122 22.88 7.59 -8.38
N ASN A 123 23.00 6.40 -7.80
CA ASN A 123 24.24 5.65 -7.89
C ASN A 123 24.56 5.30 -9.36
N PRO A 124 25.70 5.77 -9.93
CA PRO A 124 26.02 5.60 -11.36
C PRO A 124 26.01 4.16 -11.86
N ILE A 125 26.25 3.19 -10.97
CA ILE A 125 26.23 1.75 -11.25
C ILE A 125 24.85 1.21 -11.67
N LEU A 126 23.79 1.97 -11.41
CA LEU A 126 22.42 1.63 -11.80
C LEU A 126 22.13 2.02 -13.25
N LYS A 127 22.98 2.85 -13.86
CA LYS A 127 22.79 3.32 -15.24
C LYS A 127 22.81 2.13 -16.21
N GLY A 128 21.79 2.06 -17.08
CA GLY A 128 21.70 1.02 -18.10
C GLY A 128 21.15 -0.33 -17.62
N ASP A 129 21.19 -0.60 -16.32
CA ASP A 129 20.82 -1.90 -15.73
C ASP A 129 19.61 -1.81 -14.78
N TYR A 130 19.10 -0.61 -14.51
CA TYR A 130 18.03 -0.39 -13.52
C TYR A 130 16.74 0.14 -14.15
N GLY A 131 15.60 -0.44 -13.75
CA GLY A 131 14.27 -0.10 -14.26
C GLY A 131 13.72 1.21 -13.69
N PHE A 132 14.37 2.35 -14.01
CA PHE A 132 14.04 3.68 -13.48
C PHE A 132 12.66 4.19 -13.86
N SER A 133 12.26 4.00 -15.12
CA SER A 133 10.97 4.46 -15.62
C SER A 133 10.02 3.27 -15.65
N ARG A 134 8.92 3.35 -14.90
CA ARG A 134 7.95 2.26 -14.82
C ARG A 134 6.53 2.77 -14.97
N ILE A 135 5.72 1.94 -15.63
CA ILE A 135 4.28 2.06 -15.64
C ILE A 135 3.75 0.94 -14.73
N SER A 136 2.88 1.29 -13.79
CA SER A 136 2.28 0.33 -12.88
C SER A 136 0.77 0.47 -12.88
N TYR A 137 0.07 -0.65 -12.77
CA TYR A 137 -1.36 -0.72 -12.58
C TYR A 137 -1.65 -1.50 -11.30
N ASN A 138 -2.46 -0.91 -10.42
CA ASN A 138 -2.97 -1.55 -9.23
C ASN A 138 -4.49 -1.62 -9.30
N PHE A 139 -5.02 -2.76 -8.90
CA PHE A 139 -6.45 -2.98 -8.70
C PHE A 139 -6.66 -3.48 -7.26
N SER A 140 -7.69 -2.96 -6.58
CA SER A 140 -8.10 -3.43 -5.26
C SER A 140 -9.61 -3.61 -5.22
N TYR A 141 -10.05 -4.77 -4.77
CA TYR A 141 -11.45 -5.07 -4.47
C TYR A 141 -11.58 -5.41 -2.99
N ARG A 142 -12.54 -4.79 -2.30
CA ARG A 142 -12.76 -4.95 -0.88
C ARG A 142 -14.23 -5.15 -0.56
N THR A 143 -14.50 -6.00 0.42
CA THR A 143 -15.83 -6.15 1.00
C THR A 143 -15.78 -5.91 2.50
N TYR A 144 -16.87 -5.34 2.99
CA TYR A 144 -17.01 -4.83 4.33
C TYR A 144 -18.36 -5.28 4.88
N VAL A 145 -18.36 -5.82 6.09
CA VAL A 145 -19.58 -6.29 6.76
C VAL A 145 -19.76 -5.54 8.07
N TYR A 146 -21.01 -5.17 8.36
CA TYR A 146 -21.37 -4.66 9.67
C TYR A 146 -21.64 -5.82 10.63
N PHE A 147 -21.14 -5.72 11.85
CA PHE A 147 -21.52 -6.61 12.94
C PHE A 147 -21.86 -5.78 14.19
N LYS A 148 -22.76 -6.31 15.01
CA LYS A 148 -23.12 -5.69 16.27
C LYS A 148 -22.00 -5.92 17.28
N ASP A 149 -21.40 -4.85 17.77
CA ASP A 149 -20.53 -4.88 18.93
C ASP A 149 -21.36 -5.33 20.12
N LEU A 150 -20.96 -6.43 20.71
CA LEU A 150 -21.54 -6.91 21.96
C LEU A 150 -21.05 -5.94 23.04
N PHE A 151 -21.89 -4.96 23.37
CA PHE A 151 -21.74 -4.11 24.53
C PHE A 151 -21.28 -4.91 25.74
N THR A 152 -20.26 -4.41 26.44
CA THR A 152 -19.74 -4.99 27.68
C THR A 152 -20.82 -4.92 28.76
N GLU A 153 -20.84 -5.82 29.76
CA GLU A 153 -21.82 -5.78 30.87
C GLU A 153 -21.95 -4.38 31.53
N ASN A 154 -20.87 -3.61 31.55
CA ASN A 154 -20.85 -2.23 32.06
C ASN A 154 -21.72 -1.25 31.26
N ASP A 155 -21.86 -1.44 29.94
CA ASP A 155 -22.73 -0.61 29.10
C ASP A 155 -24.20 -0.91 29.38
N ILE A 156 -24.54 -2.16 29.72
CA ILE A 156 -25.88 -2.59 30.13
C ILE A 156 -26.26 -1.98 31.48
N LEU A 157 -25.32 -1.92 32.43
CA LEU A 157 -25.51 -1.32 33.75
C LEU A 157 -25.69 0.20 33.70
N LEU A 158 -24.95 0.90 32.84
CA LEU A 158 -25.13 2.33 32.58
C LEU A 158 -26.49 2.62 31.91
N THR A 159 -26.95 1.72 31.04
CA THR A 159 -28.25 1.79 30.36
C THR A 159 -29.42 1.62 31.34
N ALA A 160 -29.29 0.75 32.33
CA ALA A 160 -30.36 0.51 33.32
C ALA A 160 -30.58 1.67 34.31
N LYS A 161 -29.55 2.50 34.55
CA LYS A 161 -29.63 3.65 35.47
C LYS A 161 -30.29 4.90 34.86
N ASN A 162 -30.23 5.08 33.55
CA ASN A 162 -30.77 6.24 32.85
C ASN A 162 -32.08 5.91 32.11
N LYS A 163 -33.20 5.79 32.85
CA LYS A 163 -34.55 5.55 32.31
C LYS A 163 -35.17 6.75 31.56
N GLY A 164 -34.40 7.51 30.80
CA GLY A 164 -34.91 8.69 30.10
C GLY A 164 -34.06 9.10 28.91
N LYS A 165 -34.59 8.87 27.70
CA LYS A 165 -34.07 9.35 26.41
C LYS A 165 -32.66 8.85 26.04
N LEU A 166 -32.55 7.55 25.77
CA LEU A 166 -31.61 7.13 24.73
C LEU A 166 -32.25 7.48 23.39
N GLN A 167 -31.74 8.53 22.73
CA GLN A 167 -31.81 8.57 21.27
C GLN A 167 -31.23 7.25 20.78
N GLU A 168 -31.92 6.54 19.91
CA GLU A 168 -31.34 5.46 19.10
C GLU A 168 -30.25 6.07 18.20
N THR A 169 -29.13 6.45 18.80
CA THR A 169 -27.89 6.56 18.06
C THR A 169 -27.51 5.13 17.71
N ASN A 170 -27.24 4.85 16.45
CA ASN A 170 -26.69 3.59 15.94
C ASN A 170 -25.26 3.31 16.51
N SER A 171 -25.06 3.47 17.82
CA SER A 171 -23.87 3.09 18.59
C SER A 171 -23.90 1.58 18.74
N GLY A 172 -22.91 0.90 18.18
CA GLY A 172 -22.77 -0.56 18.31
C GLY A 172 -22.70 -1.32 16.99
N TYR A 173 -22.78 -0.69 15.82
CA TYR A 173 -22.44 -1.38 14.56
C TYR A 173 -21.01 -1.05 14.16
N LEU A 174 -20.15 -2.07 14.12
CA LEU A 174 -18.78 -1.95 13.66
C LEU A 174 -18.69 -2.42 12.21
N ASN A 175 -18.00 -1.64 11.37
CA ASN A 175 -17.64 -2.05 10.02
C ASN A 175 -16.31 -2.80 10.07
N LYS A 176 -16.27 -4.00 9.50
CA LYS A 176 -15.06 -4.80 9.34
C LYS A 176 -14.85 -5.21 7.89
N GLU A 177 -13.62 -5.07 7.42
CA GLU A 177 -13.19 -5.63 6.14
C GLU A 177 -13.19 -7.18 6.23
N ARG A 178 -13.94 -7.83 5.32
CA ARG A 178 -14.07 -9.29 5.26
C ARG A 178 -13.16 -9.89 4.21
N PHE A 179 -13.13 -9.30 3.02
CA PHE A 179 -12.24 -9.70 1.95
C PHE A 179 -11.52 -8.49 1.36
N ARG A 180 -10.26 -8.70 0.97
CA ARG A 180 -9.50 -7.77 0.14
C ARG A 180 -8.71 -8.57 -0.88
N TRP A 181 -8.86 -8.20 -2.14
CA TRP A 181 -8.06 -8.70 -3.25
C TRP A 181 -7.29 -7.54 -3.84
N ASN A 182 -5.99 -7.72 -4.09
CA ASN A 182 -5.19 -6.76 -4.83
C ASN A 182 -4.48 -7.46 -5.98
N LEU A 183 -4.34 -6.74 -7.08
CA LEU A 183 -3.53 -7.10 -8.23
C LEU A 183 -2.61 -5.92 -8.53
N ASP A 184 -1.32 -6.18 -8.54
CA ASP A 184 -0.26 -5.20 -8.81
C ASP A 184 0.55 -5.67 -10.02
N ILE A 185 0.63 -4.83 -11.05
CA ILE A 185 1.43 -5.10 -12.25
C ILE A 185 2.31 -3.89 -12.48
N SER A 186 3.60 -4.09 -12.70
CA SER A 186 4.54 -3.01 -13.02
C SER A 186 5.50 -3.43 -14.12
N TYR A 187 5.75 -2.53 -15.08
CA TYR A 187 6.63 -2.79 -16.21
C TYR A 187 7.69 -1.69 -16.36
N ALA A 188 8.96 -2.08 -16.43
CA ALA A 188 10.05 -1.16 -16.74
C ALA A 188 10.08 -0.79 -18.23
N VAL A 189 9.93 0.49 -18.53
CA VAL A 189 9.82 1.03 -19.89
C VAL A 189 11.09 1.73 -20.38
N ASN A 190 12.05 2.01 -19.50
CA ASN A 190 13.31 2.63 -19.90
C ASN A 190 14.23 1.67 -20.70
N LYS A 191 15.16 2.23 -21.45
CA LYS A 191 16.18 1.47 -22.18
C LYS A 191 17.11 0.75 -21.18
N TYR A 192 17.43 -0.50 -21.50
CA TYR A 192 18.49 -1.27 -20.85
C TYR A 192 19.66 -1.45 -21.82
N ASP A 193 20.88 -1.49 -21.32
CA ASP A 193 22.09 -1.51 -22.17
C ASP A 193 22.25 -2.85 -22.92
N ASN A 194 21.65 -3.93 -22.41
CA ASN A 194 21.80 -5.28 -22.97
C ASN A 194 20.48 -6.02 -23.27
N TYR A 195 19.33 -5.34 -23.14
CA TYR A 195 18.02 -5.99 -23.25
C TYR A 195 17.01 -5.13 -23.99
N ASN A 196 16.27 -5.77 -24.90
CA ASN A 196 15.19 -5.12 -25.62
C ASN A 196 13.98 -4.82 -24.71
N PHE A 197 13.04 -4.04 -25.25
CA PHE A 197 11.80 -3.68 -24.56
C PHE A 197 10.92 -4.89 -24.22
N PHE A 198 11.03 -6.01 -24.93
CA PHE A 198 10.23 -7.23 -24.77
C PHE A 198 10.86 -8.25 -23.82
N ALA A 199 11.91 -7.89 -23.08
CA ALA A 199 12.51 -8.75 -22.06
C ALA A 199 11.61 -8.88 -20.82
N THR A 200 10.40 -9.44 -20.97
CA THR A 200 9.33 -9.47 -19.96
C THR A 200 9.77 -10.09 -18.65
N LYS A 201 10.59 -11.16 -18.67
CA LYS A 201 11.15 -11.80 -17.45
C LYS A 201 12.01 -10.85 -16.60
N ARG A 202 12.51 -9.76 -17.16
CA ARG A 202 13.28 -8.73 -16.42
C ARG A 202 12.41 -7.53 -16.09
N ARG A 203 11.53 -7.13 -16.99
CA ARG A 203 10.82 -5.84 -16.90
C ARG A 203 9.52 -5.93 -16.12
N LEU A 204 8.86 -7.09 -16.11
CA LEU A 204 7.57 -7.31 -15.49
C LEU A 204 7.73 -7.71 -14.02
N ASN A 205 7.00 -7.00 -13.17
CA ASN A 205 6.67 -7.39 -11.81
C ASN A 205 5.17 -7.58 -11.74
N ALA A 206 4.71 -8.69 -11.15
CA ALA A 206 3.30 -8.98 -10.98
C ALA A 206 3.07 -9.62 -9.62
N GLU A 207 2.06 -9.16 -8.90
CA GLU A 207 1.69 -9.68 -7.59
C GLU A 207 0.16 -9.74 -7.49
N ALA A 208 -0.34 -10.84 -6.95
CA ALA A 208 -1.73 -10.98 -6.57
C ALA A 208 -1.79 -11.34 -5.08
N SER A 209 -2.59 -10.61 -4.32
CA SER A 209 -2.76 -10.84 -2.89
C SER A 209 -4.23 -10.90 -2.49
N GLY A 210 -4.54 -11.80 -1.57
CA GLY A 210 -5.85 -12.00 -0.99
C GLY A 210 -5.76 -11.94 0.53
N PHE A 211 -6.72 -11.28 1.16
CA PHE A 211 -6.90 -11.22 2.60
C PHE A 211 -8.32 -11.67 2.92
N TYR A 212 -8.44 -12.53 3.92
CA TYR A 212 -9.73 -13.00 4.42
C TYR A 212 -9.77 -12.87 5.95
N SER A 213 -10.78 -12.18 6.45
CA SER A 213 -11.03 -12.06 7.89
C SER A 213 -12.25 -12.89 8.29
N PRO A 214 -12.07 -14.03 9.00
CA PRO A 214 -13.16 -14.86 9.49
C PRO A 214 -14.09 -14.09 10.41
N PHE A 215 -15.40 -14.39 10.40
CA PHE A 215 -16.42 -13.64 11.16
C PHE A 215 -16.15 -13.55 12.67
N PHE A 216 -15.51 -14.56 13.27
CA PHE A 216 -15.20 -14.62 14.70
C PHE A 216 -13.94 -13.84 15.11
N MET A 217 -13.07 -13.47 14.16
CA MET A 217 -11.88 -12.65 14.42
C MET A 217 -12.22 -11.17 14.23
N ARG A 218 -11.94 -10.29 15.20
CA ARG A 218 -12.32 -8.86 15.07
C ARG A 218 -11.39 -8.09 14.13
N GLN A 219 -10.08 -8.27 14.29
CA GLN A 219 -9.03 -7.40 13.73
C GLN A 219 -7.93 -8.18 13.01
N THR A 220 -8.20 -9.44 12.69
CA THR A 220 -7.22 -10.38 12.16
C THR A 220 -7.71 -10.92 10.83
N ALA A 221 -6.83 -10.96 9.84
CA ALA A 221 -7.08 -11.57 8.55
C ALA A 221 -5.93 -12.52 8.20
N PHE A 222 -6.25 -13.64 7.57
CA PHE A 222 -5.24 -14.44 6.90
C PHE A 222 -4.91 -13.78 5.57
N SER A 223 -3.63 -13.76 5.21
CA SER A 223 -3.15 -13.26 3.94
C SER A 223 -2.45 -14.35 3.15
N LEU A 224 -2.70 -14.35 1.84
CA LEU A 224 -1.96 -15.13 0.87
C LEU A 224 -1.61 -14.22 -0.28
N ALA A 225 -0.36 -14.24 -0.70
CA ALA A 225 0.10 -13.51 -1.86
C ALA A 225 1.04 -14.38 -2.69
N VAL A 226 0.93 -14.24 -4.00
CA VAL A 226 1.81 -14.88 -4.97
C VAL A 226 2.28 -13.82 -5.94
N GLY A 227 3.53 -13.91 -6.34
CA GLY A 227 4.08 -12.91 -7.24
C GLY A 227 5.29 -13.39 -7.99
N TYR A 228 5.63 -12.60 -9.00
CA TYR A 228 6.85 -12.68 -9.76
C TYR A 228 7.51 -11.31 -9.73
N TYR A 229 8.72 -11.25 -9.24
CA TYR A 229 9.57 -10.09 -9.43
C TYR A 229 10.59 -10.40 -10.52
N GLY A 230 10.53 -9.58 -11.57
CA GLY A 230 11.65 -9.34 -12.45
C GLY A 230 12.68 -8.46 -11.71
N GLU A 231 13.28 -7.53 -12.43
CA GLU A 231 14.23 -6.59 -11.84
C GLU A 231 13.52 -5.57 -10.93
N ASP A 232 13.78 -5.69 -9.64
CA ASP A 232 13.13 -4.95 -8.56
C ASP A 232 13.76 -3.56 -8.34
N PRO A 233 13.03 -2.46 -8.56
CA PRO A 233 13.55 -1.11 -8.41
C PRO A 233 13.54 -0.62 -6.94
N TYR A 234 13.52 -1.52 -5.96
CA TYR A 234 13.45 -1.14 -4.55
C TYR A 234 14.55 -1.78 -3.68
N ASN A 235 15.56 -2.41 -4.27
CA ASN A 235 16.62 -3.01 -3.45
C ASN A 235 17.95 -3.17 -4.20
N ILE A 236 19.05 -3.32 -3.46
CA ILE A 236 20.36 -3.78 -3.95
C ILE A 236 20.26 -5.12 -4.71
N TYR A 237 19.26 -5.93 -4.39
CA TYR A 237 18.93 -7.19 -5.08
C TYR A 237 18.18 -6.99 -6.40
N PHE A 238 18.20 -5.79 -7.02
CA PHE A 238 17.41 -5.46 -8.20
C PHE A 238 17.64 -6.36 -9.42
N LYS A 239 18.75 -7.11 -9.49
CA LYS A 239 19.02 -8.05 -10.59
C LYS A 239 18.39 -9.43 -10.37
N ASP A 240 17.98 -9.74 -9.15
CA ASP A 240 17.36 -11.02 -8.81
C ASP A 240 15.97 -11.12 -9.43
N ARG A 241 15.64 -12.31 -9.89
CA ARG A 241 14.34 -12.61 -10.51
C ARG A 241 13.81 -13.87 -9.90
N TYR A 242 12.63 -13.80 -9.32
CA TYR A 242 12.09 -14.91 -8.56
C TYR A 242 10.57 -14.84 -8.51
N ALA A 243 9.97 -16.03 -8.59
CA ALA A 243 8.61 -16.22 -8.15
C ALA A 243 8.63 -16.43 -6.63
N TRP A 244 7.57 -16.01 -5.96
CA TRP A 244 7.45 -16.14 -4.51
C TRP A 244 6.00 -16.38 -4.11
N VAL A 245 5.86 -16.96 -2.92
CA VAL A 245 4.58 -17.13 -2.22
C VAL A 245 4.78 -16.61 -0.81
N ARG A 246 3.80 -15.87 -0.31
CA ARG A 246 3.77 -15.35 1.06
C ARG A 246 2.43 -15.71 1.68
N ALA A 247 2.47 -16.40 2.81
CA ALA A 247 1.32 -16.56 3.68
C ALA A 247 1.58 -15.81 4.98
N GLY A 248 0.53 -15.26 5.59
CA GLY A 248 0.69 -14.52 6.81
C GLY A 248 -0.62 -14.22 7.54
N ILE A 249 -0.47 -13.52 8.65
CA ILE A 249 -1.56 -13.01 9.44
C ILE A 249 -1.42 -11.49 9.45
N ALA A 250 -2.44 -10.79 8.95
CA ALA A 250 -2.57 -9.35 9.05
C ALA A 250 -3.36 -9.01 10.30
N VAL A 251 -2.81 -8.11 11.12
CA VAL A 251 -3.50 -7.52 12.27
C VAL A 251 -3.65 -6.03 12.01
N GLY A 252 -4.81 -5.46 12.32
CA GLY A 252 -5.07 -4.04 12.09
C GLY A 252 -6.05 -3.46 13.08
N PHE A 253 -6.05 -2.15 13.22
CA PHE A 253 -6.97 -1.44 14.12
C PHE A 253 -8.26 -1.10 13.36
N LEU A 254 -9.43 -1.40 13.93
CA LEU A 254 -10.72 -1.04 13.33
C LEU A 254 -10.87 0.48 13.28
N LYS A 255 -11.30 1.01 12.13
CA LYS A 255 -11.77 2.39 12.02
C LYS A 255 -13.18 2.45 12.58
N TYR A 256 -13.33 2.95 13.81
CA TYR A 256 -14.64 3.23 14.40
C TYR A 256 -15.34 4.30 13.55
N THR A 257 -16.25 3.87 12.69
CA THR A 257 -17.18 4.79 12.04
C THR A 257 -18.43 4.79 12.90
N ALA A 258 -18.44 5.61 13.95
CA ALA A 258 -19.70 5.95 14.62
C ALA A 258 -20.57 6.63 13.55
N LYS A 259 -21.59 5.95 13.02
CA LYS A 259 -22.51 6.58 12.07
C LYS A 259 -23.21 7.74 12.77
N SER A 260 -22.91 8.95 12.31
CA SER A 260 -23.64 10.16 12.67
C SER A 260 -25.05 10.11 12.09
N LYS A 261 -26.03 10.45 12.93
CA LYS A 261 -27.43 10.86 12.71
C LYS A 261 -28.11 10.36 11.41
N GLY A 262 -29.10 9.50 11.62
CA GLY A 262 -30.06 9.12 10.60
C GLY A 262 -30.80 10.32 10.01
N TYR A 263 -31.07 10.20 8.72
CA TYR A 263 -32.26 10.74 8.09
C TYR A 263 -32.86 9.59 7.26
N MET A 264 -33.92 9.00 7.79
CA MET A 264 -34.94 8.30 7.02
C MET A 264 -36.30 8.89 7.44
N SER A 265 -36.77 9.84 6.65
CA SER A 265 -38.16 10.30 6.46
C SER A 265 -38.06 11.49 5.47
N ASN A 266 -38.72 11.55 4.31
CA ASN A 266 -39.90 10.87 3.78
C ASN A 266 -39.66 10.37 2.36
#